data_AF-A0AAW6Q8Q7-F1
#
_entry.id   AF-A0AAW6Q8Q7-F1
#
_cell.length_a   1.000
_cell.length_b   1.000
_cell.length_c   1.000
_cell.angle_alpha   90.00
_cell.angle_beta   90.00
_cell.angle_gamma   90.00
#
_symmetry.space_group_name_H-M   'P 1'
#
loop_
_entity.id
_entity.type
_entity.pdbx_description
1 polymer ?
#
loop_
_entity_poly.entity_id
_entity_poly.type
_entity_poly.pdbx_seq_one_letter_code
_entity_poly.pdbx_strand_id
1 'polypeptide(L)'
;MAKLTNMKISFVAIFISISVIMLIIGVRLAPFALLPNFRFSIIGLPIKITGFIFGPIVGFLTGFLSDLITFLFIPGVYSWYYTLSLSLTGFIPGIFFWFFVVQGKKWFQKEKILERLGDKIFTQKREIFNYTYHAISHNSKDANLERKMRQNLLRLQKKVAKVQGWTEEKALLNFYWISSFFVLALIAAAVISTVMFNSSIDFSKARFIPSKTSFLILILFGTFSMIIFLLVARFINFFRKNERYLTLVPIVAFSALHEPIASVLAAKGDVESGALNNFETAFLTHIIISPAKIWINASVIYFTARAVLPLVYKKFSYSLT
;
A
#
# COMPACT_ATOMS: atom_id res chain seq x y z
N MET A 1 2.19 1.30 19.02
CA MET A 1 2.49 -0.08 18.60
C MET A 1 1.61 -1.03 19.41
N ALA A 2 0.92 -1.98 18.77
CA ALA A 2 0.25 -3.04 19.52
C ALA A 2 1.32 -3.96 20.12
N LYS A 3 1.21 -4.29 21.42
CA LYS A 3 2.13 -5.21 22.11
C LYS A 3 2.16 -6.55 21.36
N LEU A 4 3.34 -7.03 20.98
CA LEU A 4 3.49 -8.30 20.27
C LEU A 4 3.20 -9.41 21.28
N THR A 5 2.16 -10.20 21.05
CA THR A 5 1.83 -11.34 21.92
C THR A 5 2.69 -12.54 21.57
N ASN A 6 2.87 -13.48 22.51
CA ASN A 6 3.64 -14.71 22.27
C ASN A 6 3.17 -15.44 20.99
N MET A 7 1.86 -15.51 20.77
CA MET A 7 1.28 -16.09 19.55
C MET A 7 1.73 -15.37 18.27
N LYS A 8 1.76 -14.03 18.27
CA LYS A 8 2.22 -13.24 17.11
C LYS A 8 3.71 -13.46 16.83
N ILE A 9 4.52 -13.56 17.89
CA ILE A 9 5.95 -13.89 17.77
C ILE A 9 6.13 -15.26 17.11
N SER A 10 5.37 -16.28 17.54
CA SER A 10 5.42 -17.61 16.94
C SER A 10 5.04 -17.61 15.46
N PHE A 11 3.98 -16.89 15.07
CA PHE A 11 3.62 -16.76 13.65
C PHE A 11 4.71 -16.06 12.84
N VAL A 12 5.30 -14.97 13.36
CA VAL A 12 6.40 -14.28 12.70
C VAL A 12 7.60 -15.20 12.51
N ALA A 13 7.97 -16.00 13.52
CA ALA A 13 9.03 -16.98 13.41
C ALA A 13 8.74 -18.04 12.34
N ILE A 14 7.51 -18.57 12.27
CA ILE A 14 7.09 -19.50 11.22
C ILE A 14 7.25 -18.86 9.84
N PHE A 15 6.83 -17.60 9.67
CA PHE A 15 6.97 -16.91 8.39
C PHE A 15 8.42 -16.62 8.02
N ILE A 16 9.30 -16.28 8.97
CA ILE A 16 10.74 -16.17 8.72
C ILE A 16 11.28 -17.51 8.21
N SER A 17 10.97 -18.62 8.89
CA SER A 17 11.41 -19.95 8.45
C SER A 17 10.91 -20.30 7.05
N ILE A 18 9.64 -20.04 6.75
CA ILE A 18 9.07 -20.26 5.40
C ILE A 18 9.79 -19.38 4.37
N SER A 19 10.03 -18.11 4.68
CA SER A 19 10.76 -17.19 3.81
C SER A 19 12.18 -17.67 3.51
N VAL A 20 12.92 -18.11 4.53
CA VAL A 20 14.27 -18.68 4.37
C VAL A 20 14.23 -19.93 3.48
N ILE A 21 13.29 -20.85 3.71
CA ILE A 21 13.15 -22.06 2.89
C ILE A 21 12.83 -21.69 1.43
N MET A 22 11.91 -20.76 1.21
CA MET A 22 11.57 -20.31 -0.15
C MET A 22 12.76 -19.62 -0.84
N LEU A 23 13.56 -18.84 -0.11
CA LEU A 23 14.79 -18.23 -0.60
C LEU A 23 15.82 -19.30 -1.01
N ILE A 24 16.09 -20.26 -0.13
CA ILE A 24 17.02 -21.39 -0.38
C ILE A 24 16.59 -22.21 -1.60
N ILE A 25 15.31 -22.60 -1.66
CA ILE A 25 14.75 -23.36 -2.79
C ILE A 25 14.87 -22.54 -4.08
N GLY A 26 14.56 -21.24 -4.01
CA GLY A 26 14.63 -20.33 -5.15
C GLY A 26 16.05 -20.17 -5.71
N VAL A 27 17.07 -20.19 -4.85
CA VAL A 27 18.48 -20.16 -5.25
C VAL A 27 18.94 -21.51 -5.81
N ARG A 28 18.50 -22.64 -5.23
CA ARG A 28 18.98 -23.99 -5.59
C ARG A 28 18.29 -24.66 -6.78
N LEU A 29 17.02 -24.36 -7.07
CA LEU A 29 16.30 -24.91 -8.23
C LEU A 29 16.73 -24.25 -9.56
N ALA A 30 18.03 -24.18 -9.78
CA ALA A 30 18.70 -23.32 -10.75
C ALA A 30 18.47 -23.58 -12.26
N PRO A 31 17.81 -24.64 -12.79
CA PRO A 31 17.55 -24.72 -14.22
C PRO A 31 16.16 -24.18 -14.58
N PHE A 32 15.81 -22.96 -14.13
CA PHE A 32 14.84 -22.12 -14.84
C PHE A 32 15.58 -20.89 -15.38
N ALA A 33 16.48 -21.13 -16.33
CA ALA A 33 17.28 -20.13 -17.03
C ALA A 33 16.44 -19.15 -17.89
N LEU A 34 15.11 -19.28 -17.90
CA LEU A 34 14.24 -18.53 -18.79
C LEU A 34 13.69 -17.24 -18.15
N LEU A 35 13.55 -17.13 -16.82
CA LEU A 35 12.97 -15.95 -16.15
C LEU A 35 13.55 -15.69 -14.73
N PRO A 36 14.75 -15.07 -14.60
CA PRO A 36 15.33 -14.68 -13.30
C PRO A 36 14.39 -13.83 -12.43
N ASN A 37 13.53 -13.03 -13.07
CA ASN A 37 12.71 -12.03 -12.40
C ASN A 37 11.45 -12.62 -11.75
N PHE A 38 10.98 -13.77 -12.22
CA PHE A 38 9.86 -14.49 -11.58
C PHE A 38 10.26 -15.05 -10.20
N ARG A 39 11.57 -15.31 -10.00
CA ARG A 39 12.16 -15.83 -8.76
C ARG A 39 11.87 -14.90 -7.59
N PHE A 40 12.24 -13.63 -7.68
CA PHE A 40 12.08 -12.66 -6.58
C PHE A 40 10.62 -12.41 -6.18
N SER A 41 9.66 -12.51 -7.11
CA SER A 41 8.24 -12.22 -6.82
C SER A 41 7.58 -13.28 -5.95
N ILE A 42 7.89 -14.56 -6.17
CA ILE A 42 7.30 -15.68 -5.41
C ILE A 42 8.00 -15.87 -4.07
N ILE A 43 9.33 -15.72 -4.06
CA ILE A 43 10.16 -15.90 -2.86
C ILE A 43 9.84 -14.86 -1.78
N GLY A 44 9.53 -13.63 -2.18
CA GLY A 44 9.18 -12.55 -1.25
C GLY A 44 7.76 -12.60 -0.67
N LEU A 45 6.91 -13.55 -1.10
CA LEU A 45 5.49 -13.58 -0.69
C LEU A 45 5.28 -13.71 0.81
N PRO A 46 5.94 -14.63 1.55
CA PRO A 46 5.72 -14.74 2.98
C PRO A 46 6.16 -13.46 3.71
N ILE A 47 7.22 -12.80 3.22
CA ILE A 47 7.67 -11.49 3.73
C ILE A 47 6.57 -10.43 3.52
N LYS A 48 6.00 -10.32 2.31
CA LYS A 48 4.89 -9.39 2.01
C LYS A 48 3.69 -9.63 2.91
N ILE A 49 3.36 -10.90 3.15
CA ILE A 49 2.25 -11.31 4.04
C ILE A 49 2.54 -10.90 5.48
N THR A 50 3.76 -11.11 5.99
CA THR A 50 4.09 -10.69 7.37
C THR A 50 3.95 -9.20 7.56
N GLY A 51 4.43 -8.41 6.59
CA GLY A 51 4.28 -6.96 6.60
C GLY A 51 2.82 -6.53 6.61
N PHE A 52 2.03 -7.10 5.70
CA PHE A 52 0.61 -6.80 5.59
C PHE A 52 -0.18 -7.15 6.87
N ILE A 53 0.12 -8.28 7.52
CA ILE A 53 -0.65 -8.77 8.68
C ILE A 53 -0.16 -8.17 10.00
N PHE A 54 1.16 -8.11 10.21
CA PHE A 54 1.77 -7.74 11.49
C PHE A 54 2.32 -6.31 11.52
N GLY A 55 2.33 -5.62 10.37
CA GLY A 55 2.73 -4.23 10.24
C GLY A 55 4.15 -4.03 9.70
N PRO A 56 4.52 -2.76 9.45
CA PRO A 56 5.70 -2.42 8.64
C PRO A 56 7.02 -2.87 9.27
N ILE A 57 7.19 -2.65 10.57
CA ILE A 57 8.45 -2.96 11.27
C ILE A 57 8.67 -4.46 11.36
N VAL A 58 7.60 -5.23 11.62
CA VAL A 58 7.69 -6.70 11.62
C VAL A 58 8.01 -7.20 10.22
N GLY A 59 7.35 -6.69 9.18
CA GLY A 59 7.66 -7.04 7.79
C GLY A 59 9.11 -6.73 7.39
N PHE A 60 9.62 -5.56 7.80
CA PHE A 60 11.01 -5.18 7.56
C PHE A 60 11.98 -6.17 8.20
N LEU A 61 11.79 -6.49 9.48
CA LEU A 61 12.63 -7.43 10.21
C LEU A 61 12.54 -8.84 9.63
N THR A 62 11.34 -9.29 9.22
CA THR A 62 11.18 -10.59 8.55
C THR A 62 12.06 -10.66 7.30
N GLY A 63 12.02 -9.64 6.44
CA GLY A 63 12.81 -9.62 5.20
C GLY A 63 14.31 -9.56 5.48
N PHE A 64 14.71 -8.68 6.40
CA PHE A 64 16.09 -8.53 6.83
C PHE A 64 16.68 -9.85 7.37
N LEU A 65 15.99 -10.48 8.32
CA LEU A 65 16.44 -11.72 8.94
C LEU A 65 16.41 -12.89 7.96
N SER A 66 15.40 -12.97 7.09
CA SER A 66 15.30 -14.05 6.12
C SER A 66 16.49 -14.05 5.15
N ASP A 67 16.93 -12.87 4.72
CA ASP A 67 18.09 -12.74 3.84
C ASP A 67 19.39 -13.12 4.56
N LEU A 68 19.63 -12.59 5.77
CA LEU A 68 20.83 -12.91 6.55
C LEU A 68 20.93 -14.40 6.89
N ILE A 69 19.82 -15.02 7.29
CA ILE A 69 19.80 -16.46 7.59
C ILE A 69 20.03 -17.26 6.30
N THR A 70 19.43 -16.86 5.18
CA THR A 70 19.67 -17.52 3.88
C THR A 70 21.14 -17.44 3.49
N PHE A 71 21.76 -16.27 3.64
CA PHE A 71 23.17 -16.06 3.36
C PHE A 71 24.08 -16.94 4.25
N LEU A 72 23.69 -17.17 5.50
CA LEU A 72 24.41 -18.09 6.39
C LEU A 72 24.39 -19.55 5.88
N PHE A 73 23.28 -19.99 5.27
CA PHE A 73 23.13 -21.35 4.74
C PHE A 73 23.69 -21.52 3.33
N ILE A 74 23.60 -20.49 2.49
CA ILE A 74 24.12 -20.46 1.12
C ILE A 74 24.98 -19.20 0.98
N PRO A 75 26.24 -19.24 1.44
CA PRO A 75 27.15 -18.13 1.27
C PRO A 75 27.40 -17.88 -0.22
N GLY A 76 27.24 -16.64 -0.64
CA GLY A 76 27.46 -16.17 -2.02
C GLY A 76 28.05 -14.76 -2.03
N VAL A 77 27.89 -14.02 -3.14
CA VAL A 77 28.23 -12.60 -3.17
C VAL A 77 27.15 -11.82 -2.41
N TYR A 78 27.51 -11.26 -1.26
CA TYR A 78 26.61 -10.44 -0.48
C TYR A 78 26.44 -9.06 -1.13
N SER A 79 25.20 -8.61 -1.28
CA SER A 79 24.86 -7.25 -1.65
C SER A 79 23.87 -6.68 -0.65
N TRP A 80 24.20 -5.51 -0.10
CA TRP A 80 23.30 -4.81 0.82
C TRP A 80 21.98 -4.40 0.13
N TYR A 81 22.00 -4.19 -1.19
CA TYR A 81 20.79 -3.85 -1.95
C TYR A 81 19.78 -5.00 -1.98
N TYR A 82 20.22 -6.25 -1.99
CA TYR A 82 19.32 -7.41 -1.91
C TYR A 82 18.66 -7.51 -0.54
N THR A 83 19.44 -7.38 0.55
CA THR A 83 18.89 -7.35 1.91
C THR A 83 17.87 -6.23 2.08
N LEU A 84 18.19 -5.03 1.58
CA LEU A 84 17.29 -3.89 1.64
C LEU A 84 16.03 -4.11 0.78
N SER A 85 16.17 -4.69 -0.40
CA SER A 85 15.04 -5.03 -1.28
C SER A 85 14.07 -6.00 -0.60
N LEU A 86 14.58 -7.05 0.05
CA LEU A 86 13.77 -8.02 0.81
C LEU A 86 13.16 -7.39 2.06
N SER A 87 13.88 -6.51 2.76
CA SER A 87 13.35 -5.79 3.93
C SER A 87 12.20 -4.85 3.53
N LEU A 88 12.36 -4.09 2.44
CA LEU A 88 11.30 -3.22 1.92
C LEU A 88 10.10 -4.01 1.39
N THR A 89 10.32 -5.26 0.96
CA THR A 89 9.28 -6.18 0.54
C THR A 89 8.27 -6.50 1.65
N GLY A 90 8.69 -6.48 2.92
CA GLY A 90 7.74 -6.56 4.04
C GLY A 90 7.30 -5.19 4.55
N PHE A 91 8.18 -4.19 4.52
CA PHE A 91 7.89 -2.87 5.05
C PHE A 91 6.74 -2.14 4.32
N ILE A 92 6.81 -2.09 2.98
CA ILE A 92 5.84 -1.33 2.15
C ILE A 92 4.41 -1.87 2.30
N PRO A 93 4.14 -3.19 2.20
CA PRO A 93 2.80 -3.73 2.46
C PRO A 93 2.28 -3.37 3.85
N GLY A 94 3.15 -3.35 4.86
CA GLY A 94 2.77 -3.00 6.23
C GLY A 94 2.41 -1.52 6.41
N ILE A 95 3.09 -0.60 5.71
CA ILE A 95 2.68 0.82 5.68
C ILE A 95 1.28 0.94 5.09
N PHE A 96 1.02 0.28 3.96
CA PHE A 96 -0.27 0.38 3.28
C PHE A 96 -1.39 -0.22 4.11
N PHE A 97 -1.17 -1.37 4.75
CA PHE A 97 -2.14 -1.91 5.70
C PHE A 97 -2.43 -0.90 6.83
N TRP A 98 -1.39 -0.33 7.43
CA TRP A 98 -1.57 0.66 8.48
C TRP A 98 -2.31 1.92 8.00
N PHE A 99 -1.97 2.44 6.82
CA PHE A 99 -2.59 3.64 6.26
C PHE A 99 -4.05 3.39 5.85
N PHE A 100 -4.31 2.40 5.00
CA PHE A 100 -5.65 2.14 4.49
C PHE A 100 -6.56 1.60 5.59
N VAL A 101 -6.12 0.57 6.32
CA VAL A 101 -6.99 -0.17 7.25
C VAL A 101 -7.07 0.52 8.59
N VAL A 102 -5.92 0.83 9.22
CA VAL A 102 -5.91 1.40 10.57
C VAL A 102 -6.28 2.88 10.56
N GLN A 103 -5.65 3.70 9.71
CA GLN A 103 -5.94 5.14 9.66
C GLN A 103 -7.23 5.45 8.91
N GLY A 104 -7.47 4.80 7.76
CA GLY A 104 -8.72 4.96 7.02
C GLY A 104 -9.94 4.70 7.90
N LYS A 105 -9.99 3.59 8.65
CA LYS A 105 -11.10 3.33 9.59
C LYS A 105 -11.28 4.44 10.62
N LYS A 106 -10.18 4.96 11.19
CA LYS A 106 -10.25 6.06 12.17
C LYS A 106 -10.74 7.37 11.56
N TRP A 107 -10.40 7.67 10.31
CA TRP A 107 -10.81 8.90 9.64
C TRP A 107 -12.30 8.93 9.32
N PHE A 108 -12.87 7.77 8.98
CA PHE A 108 -14.27 7.63 8.57
C PHE A 108 -15.19 7.08 9.69
N GLN A 109 -14.67 6.84 10.89
CA GLN A 109 -15.47 6.49 12.07
C GLN A 109 -16.40 7.65 12.43
N LYS A 110 -17.70 7.40 12.33
CA LYS A 110 -18.78 8.38 12.49
C LYS A 110 -18.73 9.06 13.85
N GLU A 111 -18.58 8.28 14.91
CA GLU A 111 -18.50 8.77 16.30
C GLU A 111 -17.42 9.84 16.46
N LYS A 112 -16.20 9.56 15.98
CA LYS A 112 -15.07 10.50 16.05
C LYS A 112 -15.25 11.75 15.19
N ILE A 113 -15.99 11.64 14.08
CA ILE A 113 -16.30 12.82 13.25
C ILE A 113 -17.34 13.67 13.97
N LEU A 114 -18.37 13.05 14.54
CA LEU A 114 -19.43 13.74 15.29
C LEU A 114 -18.88 14.42 16.54
N GLU A 115 -17.98 13.76 17.28
CA GLU A 115 -17.26 14.33 18.42
C GLU A 115 -16.48 15.59 18.01
N ARG A 116 -15.62 15.49 17.00
CA ARG A 116 -14.85 16.64 16.46
C ARG A 116 -15.73 17.77 15.95
N LEU A 117 -16.90 17.47 15.40
CA LEU A 117 -17.87 18.49 14.98
C LEU A 117 -18.60 19.11 16.19
N GLY A 118 -18.91 18.31 17.21
CA GLY A 118 -19.47 18.74 18.48
C GLY A 118 -18.57 19.76 19.18
N ASP A 119 -17.28 19.48 19.27
CA ASP A 119 -16.28 20.39 19.86
C ASP A 119 -16.21 21.73 19.13
N LYS A 120 -16.26 21.69 17.79
CA LYS A 120 -16.29 22.90 16.95
C LYS A 120 -17.57 23.69 17.16
N ILE A 121 -18.72 23.03 17.28
CA ILE A 121 -20.00 23.68 17.56
C ILE A 121 -19.97 24.31 18.96
N PHE A 122 -19.45 23.61 19.96
CA PHE A 122 -19.30 24.13 21.31
C PHE A 122 -18.41 25.38 21.35
N THR A 123 -17.25 25.32 20.69
CA THR A 123 -16.33 26.46 20.57
C THR A 123 -17.00 27.64 19.87
N GLN A 124 -17.72 27.40 18.77
CA GLN A 124 -18.43 28.45 18.04
C GLN A 124 -19.57 29.08 18.86
N LYS A 125 -20.31 28.29 19.64
CA LYS A 125 -21.35 28.78 20.55
C LYS A 125 -20.74 29.66 21.65
N ARG A 126 -19.58 29.26 22.20
CA ARG A 126 -18.84 30.06 23.19
C ARG A 126 -18.40 31.41 22.61
N GLU A 127 -17.87 31.43 21.38
CA GLU A 127 -17.52 32.68 20.70
C GLU A 127 -18.71 33.60 20.49
N ILE A 128 -19.86 33.05 20.07
CA ILE A 128 -21.10 33.82 19.90
C ILE A 128 -21.56 34.40 21.25
N PHE A 129 -21.51 33.61 22.32
CA PHE A 129 -21.87 34.06 23.66
C PHE A 129 -20.98 35.21 24.14
N ASN A 130 -19.66 35.05 24.03
CA ASN A 130 -18.70 36.09 24.40
C ASN A 130 -18.91 37.38 23.58
N TYR A 131 -19.13 37.25 22.27
CA TYR A 131 -19.45 38.40 21.42
C TYR A 131 -20.74 39.10 21.85
N THR A 132 -21.80 38.33 22.13
CA THR A 132 -23.10 38.87 22.55
C THR A 132 -22.98 39.61 23.88
N TYR A 133 -22.27 39.04 24.84
CA TYR A 133 -21.99 39.67 26.13
C TYR A 133 -21.23 41.00 25.95
N HIS A 134 -20.17 41.02 25.15
CA HIS A 134 -19.37 42.23 24.91
C HIS A 134 -20.16 43.33 24.18
N ALA A 135 -20.96 42.94 23.18
CA ALA A 135 -21.81 43.86 22.41
C ALA A 135 -22.89 44.52 23.28
N ILE A 136 -23.45 43.79 24.25
CA ILE A 136 -24.40 44.33 25.24
C ILE A 136 -23.68 45.27 26.21
N SER A 137 -22.52 44.86 26.74
CA SER A 137 -21.76 45.63 27.73
C SER A 137 -21.24 46.97 27.19
N HIS A 138 -20.82 47.04 25.92
CA HIS A 138 -20.20 48.23 25.32
C HIS A 138 -21.11 48.95 24.30
N ASN A 139 -22.38 48.52 24.17
CA ASN A 139 -23.34 49.04 23.20
C ASN A 139 -22.82 49.07 21.74
N SER A 140 -21.89 48.19 21.40
CA SER A 140 -21.25 48.09 20.08
C SER A 140 -21.77 46.86 19.35
N LYS A 141 -22.85 47.03 18.57
CA LYS A 141 -23.43 45.95 17.75
C LYS A 141 -22.89 45.99 16.32
N ASP A 142 -22.10 44.98 15.95
CA ASP A 142 -21.80 44.67 14.55
C ASP A 142 -22.73 43.55 14.04
N ALA A 143 -23.74 43.94 13.28
CA ALA A 143 -24.72 43.00 12.71
C ALA A 143 -24.10 42.05 11.67
N ASN A 144 -23.05 42.47 10.96
CA ASN A 144 -22.40 41.65 9.95
C ASN A 144 -21.58 40.53 10.58
N LEU A 145 -20.84 40.85 11.65
CA LEU A 145 -20.06 39.88 12.40
C LEU A 145 -20.96 38.81 13.04
N GLU A 146 -22.05 39.22 13.69
CA GLU A 146 -23.02 38.30 14.30
C GLU A 146 -23.62 37.35 13.25
N ARG A 147 -24.03 37.90 12.10
CA ARG A 147 -24.56 37.10 10.98
C ARG A 147 -23.54 36.08 10.49
N LYS A 148 -22.26 36.46 10.35
CA LYS A 148 -21.18 35.56 9.92
C LYS A 148 -20.97 34.41 10.92
N MET A 149 -20.97 34.70 12.23
CA MET A 149 -20.84 33.70 13.27
C MET A 149 -22.03 32.71 13.28
N ARG A 150 -23.27 33.22 13.18
CA ARG A 150 -24.48 32.38 13.09
C ARG A 150 -24.48 31.52 11.83
N GLN A 151 -24.06 32.06 10.68
CA GLN A 151 -23.92 31.27 9.45
C GLN A 151 -22.90 30.15 9.57
N ASN A 152 -21.75 30.40 10.22
CA ASN A 152 -20.75 29.37 10.49
C ASN A 152 -21.29 28.26 11.39
N LEU A 153 -22.04 28.62 12.44
CA LEU A 153 -22.72 27.65 13.31
C LEU A 153 -23.71 26.79 12.51
N LEU A 154 -24.56 27.40 11.67
CA LEU A 154 -25.50 26.68 10.82
C LEU A 154 -24.79 25.75 9.83
N ARG A 155 -23.65 26.17 9.26
CA ARG A 155 -22.82 25.31 8.39
C ARG A 155 -22.30 24.08 9.15
N LEU A 156 -21.87 24.24 10.40
CA LEU A 156 -21.41 23.13 11.24
C LEU A 156 -22.56 22.16 11.58
N GLN A 157 -23.73 22.69 11.95
CA GLN A 157 -24.92 21.87 12.22
C GLN A 157 -25.38 21.10 10.98
N LYS A 158 -25.39 21.73 9.80
CA LYS A 158 -25.67 21.04 8.52
C LYS A 158 -24.67 19.92 8.23
N LYS A 159 -23.38 20.12 8.56
CA LYS A 159 -22.35 19.07 8.44
C LYS A 159 -22.64 17.89 9.38
N VAL A 160 -23.06 18.16 10.62
CA VAL A 160 -23.46 17.11 11.58
C VAL A 160 -24.63 16.28 11.02
N ALA A 161 -25.70 16.94 10.56
CA ALA A 161 -26.85 16.25 9.97
C ALA A 161 -26.43 15.37 8.76
N LYS A 162 -25.53 15.86 7.91
CA LYS A 162 -24.98 15.08 6.79
C LYS A 162 -24.19 13.85 7.25
N VAL A 163 -23.37 13.98 8.29
CA VAL A 163 -22.57 12.88 8.86
C VAL A 163 -23.47 11.86 9.59
N GLN A 164 -24.57 12.31 10.19
CA GLN A 164 -25.53 11.41 10.83
C GLN A 164 -26.18 10.44 9.83
N GLY A 165 -26.45 10.88 8.60
CA GLY A 165 -26.97 10.03 7.51
C GLY A 165 -25.91 9.25 6.74
N TRP A 166 -24.64 9.30 7.14
CA TRP A 166 -23.54 8.67 6.41
C TRP A 166 -23.36 7.20 6.80
N THR A 167 -23.20 6.33 5.80
CA THR A 167 -22.67 4.96 5.93
C THR A 167 -21.14 4.95 5.83
N GLU A 168 -20.46 4.57 6.93
CA GLU A 168 -18.98 4.53 7.02
C GLU A 168 -18.34 3.68 5.92
N GLU A 169 -18.96 2.54 5.64
CA GLU A 169 -18.52 1.58 4.63
C GLU A 169 -18.42 2.20 3.23
N LYS A 170 -19.45 2.95 2.79
CA LYS A 170 -19.46 3.59 1.47
C LYS A 170 -18.33 4.60 1.33
N ALA A 171 -17.96 5.27 2.41
CA ALA A 171 -16.84 6.19 2.38
C ALA A 171 -15.47 5.55 2.39
N LEU A 172 -15.31 4.46 3.14
CA LEU A 172 -14.10 3.67 3.08
C LEU A 172 -13.89 3.13 1.66
N LEU A 173 -14.95 2.62 1.02
CA LEU A 173 -14.88 2.18 -0.38
C LEU A 173 -14.44 3.31 -1.32
N ASN A 174 -15.03 4.50 -1.18
CA ASN A 174 -14.67 5.67 -2.00
C ASN A 174 -13.22 6.10 -1.76
N PHE A 175 -12.80 6.16 -0.50
CA PHE A 175 -11.43 6.53 -0.12
C PHE A 175 -10.41 5.55 -0.69
N TYR A 176 -10.68 4.24 -0.60
CA TYR A 176 -9.77 3.20 -1.06
C TYR A 176 -9.61 3.26 -2.58
N TRP A 177 -10.72 3.44 -3.29
CA TRP A 177 -10.73 3.59 -4.74
C TRP A 177 -9.96 4.84 -5.20
N ILE A 178 -10.28 6.03 -4.66
CA ILE A 178 -9.63 7.29 -5.06
C ILE A 178 -8.14 7.24 -4.75
N SER A 179 -7.77 6.79 -3.55
CA SER A 179 -6.37 6.75 -3.12
C SER A 179 -5.56 5.78 -3.98
N SER A 180 -6.13 4.61 -4.32
CA SER A 180 -5.42 3.63 -5.15
C SER A 180 -5.30 4.07 -6.59
N PHE A 181 -6.32 4.73 -7.15
CA PHE A 181 -6.22 5.35 -8.47
C PHE A 181 -5.09 6.39 -8.50
N PHE A 182 -5.04 7.27 -7.50
CA PHE A 182 -3.98 8.28 -7.40
C PHE A 182 -2.60 7.64 -7.29
N VAL A 183 -2.44 6.62 -6.44
CA VAL A 183 -1.19 5.86 -6.29
C VAL A 183 -0.77 5.22 -7.63
N LEU A 184 -1.68 4.52 -8.31
CA LEU A 184 -1.40 3.88 -9.60
C LEU A 184 -1.00 4.90 -10.67
N ALA A 185 -1.71 6.03 -10.77
CA ALA A 185 -1.41 7.08 -11.72
C ALA A 185 -0.04 7.72 -11.46
N LEU A 186 0.27 8.01 -10.18
CA LEU A 186 1.55 8.58 -9.78
C LEU A 186 2.72 7.65 -10.10
N ILE A 187 2.57 6.35 -9.82
CA ILE A 187 3.60 5.34 -10.11
C ILE A 187 3.78 5.17 -11.62
N ALA A 188 2.69 5.09 -12.37
CA ALA A 188 2.74 5.00 -13.83
C ALA A 188 3.50 6.19 -14.40
N ALA A 189 3.17 7.42 -13.96
CA ALA A 189 3.85 8.63 -14.38
C ALA A 189 5.35 8.63 -14.02
N ALA A 190 5.70 8.18 -12.81
CA ALA A 190 7.10 8.09 -12.36
C ALA A 190 7.91 7.08 -13.18
N VAL A 191 7.36 5.90 -13.44
CA VAL A 191 8.01 4.86 -14.27
C VAL A 191 8.16 5.33 -15.71
N ILE A 192 7.10 5.89 -16.31
CA ILE A 192 7.14 6.42 -17.68
C ILE A 192 8.16 7.55 -17.78
N SER A 193 8.16 8.50 -16.84
CA SER A 193 9.13 9.60 -16.82
C SER A 193 10.56 9.07 -16.74
N THR A 194 10.83 8.15 -15.83
CA THR A 194 12.18 7.57 -15.65
C THR A 194 12.68 6.91 -16.94
N VAL A 195 11.82 6.20 -17.68
CA VAL A 195 12.23 5.47 -18.88
C VAL A 195 12.27 6.35 -20.14
N MET A 196 11.36 7.30 -20.26
CA MET A 196 11.28 8.18 -21.44
C MET A 196 12.41 9.20 -21.47
N PHE A 197 12.72 9.83 -20.32
CA PHE A 197 13.73 10.87 -20.25
C PHE A 197 15.16 10.33 -20.13
N ASN A 198 15.34 9.03 -19.89
CA ASN A 198 16.66 8.45 -19.84
C ASN A 198 17.08 7.93 -21.23
N SER A 199 18.08 8.57 -21.83
CA SER A 199 18.66 8.18 -23.11
C SER A 199 19.61 6.98 -23.01
N SER A 200 20.10 6.62 -21.82
CA SER A 200 21.04 5.51 -21.64
C SER A 200 20.37 4.13 -21.67
N ILE A 201 19.03 4.07 -21.59
CA ILE A 201 18.30 2.80 -21.61
C ILE A 201 18.23 2.26 -23.03
N ASP A 202 19.06 1.26 -23.29
CA ASP A 202 19.12 0.54 -24.55
C ASP A 202 18.16 -0.65 -24.56
N PHE A 203 17.14 -0.59 -25.43
CA PHE A 203 16.16 -1.64 -25.65
C PHE A 203 16.62 -2.69 -26.68
N SER A 204 17.72 -2.47 -27.39
CA SER A 204 18.22 -3.40 -28.42
C SER A 204 18.61 -4.76 -27.84
N LYS A 205 19.03 -4.78 -26.56
CA LYS A 205 19.38 -5.99 -25.81
C LYS A 205 18.18 -6.70 -25.17
N ALA A 206 16.99 -6.10 -25.23
CA ALA A 206 15.80 -6.64 -24.60
C ALA A 206 15.06 -7.62 -25.53
N ARG A 207 15.11 -8.91 -25.22
CA ARG A 207 14.55 -9.99 -26.06
C ARG A 207 13.04 -9.87 -26.35
N PHE A 208 12.27 -9.29 -25.42
CA PHE A 208 10.79 -9.26 -25.48
C PHE A 208 10.20 -7.89 -25.81
N ILE A 209 10.94 -6.80 -25.58
CA ILE A 209 10.46 -5.44 -25.79
C ILE A 209 11.52 -4.67 -26.58
N PRO A 210 11.40 -4.64 -27.92
CA PRO A 210 12.45 -4.10 -28.78
C PRO A 210 12.49 -2.56 -28.81
N SER A 211 11.49 -1.87 -28.26
CA SER A 211 11.39 -0.41 -28.34
C SER A 211 10.82 0.25 -27.09
N LYS A 212 11.19 1.52 -26.89
CA LYS A 212 10.61 2.41 -25.86
C LYS A 212 9.08 2.48 -25.97
N THR A 213 8.54 2.49 -27.19
CA THR A 213 7.08 2.53 -27.43
C THR A 213 6.40 1.25 -26.96
N SER A 214 6.97 0.07 -27.29
CA SER A 214 6.46 -1.22 -26.83
C SER A 214 6.46 -1.34 -25.31
N PHE A 215 7.50 -0.79 -24.65
CA PHE A 215 7.57 -0.72 -23.19
C PHE A 215 6.46 0.15 -22.61
N LEU A 216 6.25 1.34 -23.18
CA LEU A 216 5.22 2.28 -22.74
C LEU A 216 3.82 1.66 -22.88
N ILE A 217 3.55 0.98 -24.00
CA ILE A 217 2.29 0.25 -24.21
C ILE A 217 2.09 -0.81 -23.12
N LEU A 218 3.12 -1.57 -22.76
CA LEU A 218 3.01 -2.60 -21.73
C LEU A 218 2.70 -2.01 -20.34
N ILE A 219 3.39 -0.94 -19.94
CA ILE A 219 3.17 -0.29 -18.64
C ILE A 219 1.78 0.37 -18.60
N LEU A 220 1.38 1.06 -19.67
CA LEU A 220 0.04 1.65 -19.76
C LEU A 220 -1.04 0.57 -19.74
N PHE A 221 -0.86 -0.52 -20.49
CA PHE A 221 -1.81 -1.63 -20.50
C PHE A 221 -1.93 -2.27 -19.11
N GLY A 222 -0.82 -2.53 -18.43
CA GLY A 222 -0.82 -3.09 -17.07
C GLY A 222 -1.52 -2.18 -16.07
N THR A 223 -1.21 -0.89 -16.08
CA THR A 223 -1.82 0.11 -15.18
C THR A 223 -3.30 0.32 -15.47
N PHE A 224 -3.68 0.39 -16.75
CA PHE A 224 -5.06 0.48 -17.19
C PHE A 224 -5.87 -0.77 -16.81
N SER A 225 -5.30 -1.96 -16.98
CA SER A 225 -5.91 -3.23 -16.55
C SER A 225 -6.21 -3.23 -15.04
N MET A 226 -5.28 -2.75 -14.21
CA MET A 226 -5.51 -2.62 -12.77
C MET A 226 -6.61 -1.59 -12.44
N ILE A 227 -6.64 -0.45 -13.14
CA ILE A 227 -7.67 0.58 -12.93
C ILE A 227 -9.05 0.04 -13.31
N ILE A 228 -9.18 -0.60 -14.48
CA ILE A 228 -10.43 -1.25 -14.91
C ILE A 228 -10.86 -2.29 -13.89
N PHE A 229 -9.95 -3.13 -13.43
CA PHE A 229 -10.27 -4.14 -12.44
C PHE A 229 -10.79 -3.51 -11.14
N LEU A 230 -10.15 -2.45 -10.62
CA LEU A 230 -10.63 -1.76 -9.42
C LEU A 230 -11.98 -1.07 -9.63
N LEU A 231 -12.29 -0.61 -10.85
CA LEU A 231 -13.60 -0.05 -11.22
C LEU A 231 -14.68 -1.13 -11.27
N VAL A 232 -14.44 -2.21 -12.00
CA VAL A 232 -15.33 -3.38 -12.10
C VAL A 232 -15.56 -3.97 -10.72
N ALA A 233 -14.49 -4.17 -9.95
CA ALA A 233 -14.54 -4.71 -8.60
C ALA A 233 -15.41 -3.88 -7.65
N ARG A 234 -15.49 -2.56 -7.87
CA ARG A 234 -16.26 -1.63 -7.05
C ARG A 234 -17.73 -1.59 -7.41
N PHE A 235 -18.05 -1.57 -8.70
CA PHE A 235 -19.41 -1.26 -9.16
C PHE A 235 -20.22 -2.47 -9.63
N ILE A 236 -19.57 -3.55 -10.05
CA ILE A 236 -20.24 -4.70 -10.68
C ILE A 236 -20.58 -5.81 -9.64
N ASN A 237 -20.60 -5.51 -8.34
CA ASN A 237 -20.77 -6.51 -7.27
C ASN A 237 -19.84 -7.74 -7.41
N PHE A 238 -18.72 -7.58 -8.13
CA PHE A 238 -17.73 -8.64 -8.40
C PHE A 238 -17.31 -9.33 -7.11
N PHE A 239 -17.13 -8.53 -6.05
CA PHE A 239 -17.06 -9.03 -4.70
C PHE A 239 -18.44 -8.95 -4.04
N ARG A 240 -19.09 -10.10 -3.86
CA ARG A 240 -20.36 -10.25 -3.10
C ARG A 240 -20.34 -9.58 -1.72
N LYS A 241 -19.16 -9.35 -1.14
CA LYS A 241 -18.95 -8.61 0.11
C LYS A 241 -17.92 -7.49 -0.09
N ASN A 242 -18.28 -6.27 0.30
CA ASN A 242 -17.43 -5.07 0.24
C ASN A 242 -16.13 -5.21 1.04
N GLU A 243 -16.12 -6.03 2.09
CA GLU A 243 -14.92 -6.39 2.87
C GLU A 243 -13.77 -6.91 1.99
N ARG A 244 -14.11 -7.65 0.93
CA ARG A 244 -13.12 -8.20 0.00
C ARG A 244 -12.47 -7.10 -0.83
N TYR A 245 -13.27 -6.11 -1.24
CA TYR A 245 -12.77 -4.92 -1.93
C TYR A 245 -11.81 -4.14 -1.01
N LEU A 246 -12.24 -3.90 0.24
CA LEU A 246 -11.41 -3.21 1.24
C LEU A 246 -10.11 -3.98 1.55
N THR A 247 -10.07 -5.30 1.39
CA THR A 247 -8.82 -6.04 1.55
C THR A 247 -7.94 -5.98 0.30
N LEU A 248 -8.52 -6.12 -0.89
CA LEU A 248 -7.78 -6.26 -2.14
C LEU A 248 -7.20 -4.94 -2.66
N VAL A 249 -7.92 -3.84 -2.52
CA VAL A 249 -7.52 -2.55 -3.08
C VAL A 249 -6.19 -2.04 -2.50
N PRO A 250 -5.97 -2.08 -1.17
CA PRO A 250 -4.66 -1.75 -0.59
C PRO A 250 -3.56 -2.70 -1.08
N ILE A 251 -3.88 -3.97 -1.34
CA ILE A 251 -2.93 -4.95 -1.87
C ILE A 251 -2.45 -4.58 -3.26
N VAL A 252 -3.37 -4.22 -4.15
CA VAL A 252 -3.04 -3.76 -5.50
C VAL A 252 -2.21 -2.47 -5.42
N ALA A 253 -2.61 -1.50 -4.60
CA ALA A 253 -1.93 -0.22 -4.47
C ALA A 253 -0.49 -0.36 -3.94
N PHE A 254 -0.27 -1.16 -2.90
CA PHE A 254 1.11 -1.35 -2.39
C PHE A 254 1.94 -2.18 -3.36
N SER A 255 1.35 -3.17 -4.05
CA SER A 255 2.09 -4.01 -5.00
C SER A 255 2.59 -3.17 -6.17
N ALA A 256 1.75 -2.25 -6.66
CA ALA A 256 2.15 -1.29 -7.68
C ALA A 256 3.30 -0.38 -7.20
N LEU A 257 3.31 0.05 -5.93
CA LEU A 257 4.40 0.88 -5.40
C LEU A 257 5.68 0.09 -5.15
N HIS A 258 5.54 -1.10 -4.60
CA HIS A 258 6.65 -1.96 -4.19
C HIS A 258 7.47 -2.42 -5.40
N GLU A 259 6.83 -2.82 -6.50
CA GLU A 259 7.54 -3.43 -7.62
C GLU A 259 8.57 -2.52 -8.29
N PRO A 260 8.31 -1.24 -8.62
CA PRO A 260 9.34 -0.33 -9.13
C PRO A 260 10.49 -0.10 -8.15
N ILE A 261 10.19 0.06 -6.84
CA ILE A 261 11.22 0.28 -5.81
C ILE A 261 12.11 -0.96 -5.68
N ALA A 262 11.51 -2.14 -5.61
CA ALA A 262 12.22 -3.41 -5.57
C ALA A 262 13.03 -3.64 -6.84
N SER A 263 12.52 -3.22 -8.01
CA SER A 263 13.22 -3.33 -9.29
C SER A 263 14.49 -2.47 -9.32
N VAL A 264 14.45 -1.24 -8.78
CA VAL A 264 15.65 -0.39 -8.65
C VAL A 264 16.69 -1.04 -7.74
N LEU A 265 16.28 -1.53 -6.58
CA LEU A 265 17.20 -2.13 -5.62
C LEU A 265 17.78 -3.45 -6.13
N ALA A 266 16.94 -4.31 -6.71
CA ALA A 266 17.40 -5.56 -7.33
C ALA A 266 18.39 -5.27 -8.45
N ALA A 267 18.13 -4.29 -9.32
CA ALA A 267 19.04 -3.90 -10.38
C ALA A 267 20.40 -3.40 -9.85
N LYS A 268 20.40 -2.65 -8.74
CA LYS A 268 21.66 -2.25 -8.08
C LYS A 268 22.40 -3.44 -7.48
N GLY A 269 21.68 -4.39 -6.88
CA GLY A 269 22.27 -5.63 -6.37
C GLY A 269 22.84 -6.51 -7.47
N ASP A 270 22.20 -6.56 -8.64
CA ASP A 270 22.70 -7.33 -9.80
C ASP A 270 24.02 -6.75 -10.33
N VAL A 271 24.19 -5.43 -10.29
CA VAL A 271 25.45 -4.77 -10.69
C VAL A 271 26.53 -4.93 -9.62
N GLU A 272 26.19 -4.72 -8.34
CA GLU A 272 27.15 -4.87 -7.23
C GLU A 272 27.67 -6.30 -7.11
N SER A 273 26.80 -7.29 -7.32
CA SER A 273 27.18 -8.71 -7.27
C SER A 273 27.93 -9.20 -8.51
N GLY A 274 28.06 -8.37 -9.55
CA GLY A 274 28.64 -8.74 -10.83
C GLY A 274 27.76 -9.66 -11.69
N ALA A 275 26.49 -9.83 -11.35
CA ALA A 275 25.53 -10.64 -12.13
C ALA A 275 25.17 -9.98 -13.46
N LEU A 276 25.14 -8.64 -13.51
CA LEU A 276 24.91 -7.84 -14.72
C LEU A 276 25.86 -6.65 -14.79
N ASN A 277 26.34 -6.34 -15.99
CA ASN A 277 27.37 -5.30 -16.17
C ASN A 277 26.82 -3.87 -16.01
N ASN A 278 25.56 -3.64 -16.42
CA ASN A 278 24.98 -2.30 -16.50
C ASN A 278 23.65 -2.22 -15.77
N PHE A 279 23.46 -1.15 -14.99
CA PHE A 279 22.24 -0.89 -14.23
C PHE A 279 21.01 -0.80 -15.13
N GLU A 280 21.12 -0.15 -16.30
CA GLU A 280 20.01 0.04 -17.22
C GLU A 280 19.44 -1.28 -17.73
N THR A 281 20.33 -2.21 -18.09
CA THR A 281 19.92 -3.55 -18.54
C THR A 281 19.25 -4.30 -17.40
N ALA A 282 19.86 -4.29 -16.21
CA ALA A 282 19.29 -4.93 -15.02
C ALA A 282 17.90 -4.38 -14.69
N PHE A 283 17.78 -3.06 -14.60
CA PHE A 283 16.54 -2.35 -14.33
C PHE A 283 15.44 -2.66 -15.35
N LEU A 284 15.78 -2.65 -16.64
CA LEU A 284 14.85 -2.98 -17.71
C LEU A 284 14.34 -4.42 -17.58
N THR A 285 15.20 -5.38 -17.25
CA THR A 285 14.75 -6.77 -17.05
C THR A 285 13.71 -6.88 -15.93
N HIS A 286 13.91 -6.17 -14.81
CA HIS A 286 13.01 -6.23 -13.66
C HIS A 286 11.66 -5.55 -13.94
N ILE A 287 11.67 -4.38 -14.59
CA ILE A 287 10.45 -3.61 -14.82
C ILE A 287 9.54 -4.23 -15.88
N ILE A 288 10.08 -4.87 -16.92
CA ILE A 288 9.26 -5.49 -17.98
C ILE A 288 8.24 -6.48 -17.40
N ILE A 289 8.61 -7.21 -16.35
CA ILE A 289 7.77 -8.25 -15.74
C ILE A 289 6.89 -7.67 -14.61
N SER A 290 7.09 -6.40 -14.24
CA SER A 290 6.38 -5.73 -13.13
C SER A 290 4.85 -5.82 -13.24
N PRO A 291 4.20 -5.52 -14.39
CA PRO A 291 2.73 -5.64 -14.48
C PRO A 291 2.20 -7.03 -14.13
N ALA A 292 2.89 -8.09 -14.58
CA ALA A 292 2.51 -9.47 -14.27
C ALA A 292 2.76 -9.81 -12.80
N LYS A 293 3.89 -9.36 -12.23
CA LYS A 293 4.20 -9.56 -10.80
C LYS A 293 3.14 -8.95 -9.90
N ILE A 294 2.67 -7.74 -10.22
CA ILE A 294 1.64 -7.06 -9.43
C ILE A 294 0.39 -7.93 -9.33
N TRP A 295 -0.07 -8.52 -10.43
CA TRP A 295 -1.24 -9.41 -10.45
C TRP A 295 -1.04 -10.70 -9.65
N ILE A 296 0.12 -11.34 -9.78
CA ILE A 296 0.45 -12.56 -9.04
C ILE A 296 0.52 -12.26 -7.55
N ASN A 297 1.24 -11.21 -7.16
CA ASN A 297 1.34 -10.78 -5.77
C ASN A 297 -0.03 -10.45 -5.20
N ALA A 298 -0.86 -9.70 -5.94
CA ALA A 298 -2.19 -9.34 -5.49
C ALA A 298 -3.06 -10.58 -5.22
N SER A 299 -3.01 -11.55 -6.12
CA SER A 299 -3.77 -12.79 -6.01
C SER A 299 -3.33 -13.61 -4.80
N VAL A 300 -2.02 -13.91 -4.70
CA VAL A 300 -1.52 -14.76 -3.62
C VAL A 300 -1.69 -14.09 -2.26
N ILE A 301 -1.32 -12.82 -2.12
CA ILE A 301 -1.42 -12.11 -0.84
C ILE A 301 -2.89 -12.01 -0.40
N TYR A 302 -3.82 -11.76 -1.32
CA TYR A 302 -5.24 -11.74 -1.00
C TYR A 302 -5.74 -13.08 -0.46
N PHE A 303 -5.44 -14.19 -1.14
CA PHE A 303 -5.88 -15.51 -0.69
C PHE A 303 -5.21 -15.93 0.63
N THR A 304 -3.92 -15.67 0.78
CA THR A 304 -3.21 -16.01 2.02
C THR A 304 -3.65 -15.14 3.18
N ALA A 305 -3.81 -13.82 3.00
CA ALA A 305 -4.32 -12.94 4.03
C ALA A 305 -5.71 -13.39 4.51
N ARG A 306 -6.57 -13.84 3.59
CA ARG A 306 -7.89 -14.37 3.94
C ARG A 306 -7.82 -15.64 4.79
N ALA A 307 -6.83 -16.50 4.56
CA ALA A 307 -6.62 -17.71 5.37
C ALA A 307 -6.00 -17.39 6.75
N VAL A 308 -5.05 -16.45 6.80
CA VAL A 308 -4.24 -16.19 8.00
C VAL A 308 -4.86 -15.15 8.94
N LEU A 309 -5.52 -14.12 8.42
CA LEU A 309 -6.11 -13.04 9.24
C LEU A 309 -7.09 -13.56 10.32
N PRO A 310 -7.99 -14.52 10.02
CA PRO A 310 -8.88 -15.09 11.05
C PRO A 310 -8.12 -15.79 12.18
N LEU A 311 -7.00 -16.46 11.86
CA LEU A 311 -6.18 -17.19 12.84
C LEU A 311 -5.42 -16.23 13.77
N VAL A 312 -4.91 -15.13 13.22
CA VAL A 312 -4.09 -14.17 13.98
C VAL A 312 -4.94 -13.26 14.86
N TYR A 313 -6.10 -12.81 14.36
CA TYR A 313 -6.89 -11.79 15.04
C TYR A 313 -8.15 -12.34 15.72
N LYS A 314 -8.47 -13.65 15.63
CA LYS A 314 -9.66 -14.36 16.17
C LYS A 314 -11.04 -13.81 15.74
N LYS A 315 -11.13 -12.53 15.36
CA LYS A 315 -12.27 -11.78 14.80
C LYS A 315 -11.75 -10.69 13.84
N PHE A 316 -11.02 -11.05 12.79
CA PHE A 316 -10.82 -10.12 11.67
C PHE A 316 -11.97 -10.28 10.69
N SER A 317 -13.15 -9.86 11.12
CA SER A 317 -14.13 -9.46 10.15
C SER A 317 -13.89 -7.98 9.86
N TYR A 318 -13.89 -7.60 8.60
CA TYR A 318 -14.25 -6.22 8.28
C TYR A 318 -15.77 -6.01 8.53
N SER A 319 -16.46 -7.03 9.05
CA SER A 319 -17.86 -6.94 9.42
C SER A 319 -18.01 -5.95 10.56
N LEU A 320 -18.78 -4.93 10.23
CA LEU A 320 -19.62 -4.16 11.14
C LEU A 320 -20.23 -5.10 12.20
N THR A 321 -19.60 -5.13 13.36
CA THR A 321 -20.29 -5.33 14.64
C THR A 321 -19.82 -4.20 15.53
#